data_AF-A0A6L5X3Q5-F1
#
_entry.id   AF-A0A6L5X3Q5-F1
#
_cell.length_a   1.000
_cell.length_b   1.000
_cell.length_c   1.000
_cell.angle_alpha   90.00
_cell.angle_beta   90.00
_cell.angle_gamma   90.00
#
_symmetry.space_group_name_H-M   'P 1'
#
loop_
_entity.id
_entity.type
_entity.pdbx_description
1 polymer ?
#
loop_
_entity_poly.entity_id
_entity_poly.type
_entity_poly.pdbx_seq_one_letter_code
_entity_poly.pdbx_strand_id
1 'polypeptide(L)'
;MAYTNSSLVSYTKLSPCNSGTRTHSIDRITPHCIVGQLSVESAGEWFSHESTQASCNYVIGADARVGLIVPESQRSWCSSSRENDQRAVTIECASEKTHPYAFKTGVYMKLIELCTDICKRNGKKKLIWLGDKAKTLSYQPASDEMILTVHRWFANKECPGDWLYARLGDLAVKVTAALQKDAKPAENPAKPETMSSTQAKEIHALASEKAKAAAMLELVHRCDSSGILNSVTTAQMILESGYCGTDLALNANNCFGMKCSLSNNAWPPVWDGKSSYTKITAEQDKAGNEYHIKAAFRKYPCVENSIKDHAAYLLGAMNGSKKRYAGLTDAKNYKEAIHIIKSGGYATDVKYESKICSIIERYGLDKYDGQTSGSGTAPAAKTVTYTVQAGAFSEKKNAQAMLKKVKKLGIDCFIKQSDRFYLVQCGAFSVKENADKIMKKLQDARIDSFIKEI
;
A
#
# COMPACT_ATOMS: atom_id res chain seq x y z
N MET A 1 21.92 -9.80 30.12
CA MET A 1 21.60 -8.75 29.12
C MET A 1 21.16 -7.51 29.89
N ALA A 2 21.78 -6.36 29.65
CA ALA A 2 21.33 -5.11 30.23
C ALA A 2 20.16 -4.59 29.39
N TYR A 3 18.94 -4.69 29.91
CA TYR A 3 17.79 -4.05 29.30
C TYR A 3 17.85 -2.55 29.60
N THR A 4 17.67 -1.73 28.58
CA THR A 4 17.62 -0.27 28.70
C THR A 4 16.25 0.19 28.21
N ASN A 5 15.69 1.24 28.82
CA ASN A 5 14.47 1.84 28.30
C ASN A 5 14.81 2.87 27.21
N SER A 6 13.88 3.11 26.28
CA SER A 6 14.02 4.17 25.27
C SER A 6 14.25 5.55 25.89
N SER A 7 15.16 6.33 25.30
CA SER A 7 15.35 7.74 25.65
C SER A 7 14.23 8.66 25.14
N LEU A 8 13.33 8.13 24.29
CA LEU A 8 12.16 8.86 23.79
C LEU A 8 11.06 9.04 24.85
N VAL A 9 11.17 8.33 25.97
CA VAL A 9 10.22 8.41 27.09
C VAL A 9 10.18 9.83 27.64
N SER A 10 9.01 10.45 27.56
CA SER A 10 8.72 11.78 28.10
C SER A 10 7.76 11.76 29.29
N TYR A 11 7.22 10.58 29.63
CA TYR A 11 6.28 10.38 30.73
C TYR A 11 6.46 8.96 31.29
N THR A 12 6.37 8.79 32.61
CA THR A 12 6.48 7.47 33.25
C THR A 12 5.37 7.31 34.27
N LYS A 13 4.61 6.23 34.16
CA LYS A 13 3.63 5.79 35.16
C LYS A 13 3.58 4.26 35.10
N LEU A 14 4.20 3.62 36.09
CA LEU A 14 4.42 2.18 36.03
C LEU A 14 3.17 1.39 36.40
N SER A 15 2.93 0.31 35.65
CA SER A 15 1.85 -0.63 35.91
C SER A 15 2.28 -1.74 36.87
N PRO A 16 1.44 -2.11 37.87
CA PRO A 16 1.68 -3.30 38.68
C PRO A 16 1.49 -4.61 37.89
N CYS A 17 0.79 -4.58 36.74
CA CYS A 17 0.50 -5.75 35.92
C CYS A 17 1.71 -6.16 35.07
N ASN A 18 2.68 -6.84 35.67
CA ASN A 18 3.85 -7.41 34.99
C ASN A 18 4.26 -8.74 35.65
N SER A 19 5.13 -9.53 35.00
CA SER A 19 5.65 -10.78 35.58
C SER A 19 7.13 -10.72 35.94
N GLY A 20 7.61 -9.55 36.35
CA GLY A 20 9.01 -9.34 36.71
C GLY A 20 9.96 -9.55 35.53
N THR A 21 11.22 -9.84 35.85
CA THR A 21 12.35 -9.89 34.91
C THR A 21 12.11 -10.83 33.74
N ARG A 22 12.48 -10.39 32.55
CA ARG A 22 12.37 -11.22 31.35
C ARG A 22 13.31 -12.42 31.38
N THR A 23 12.80 -13.57 30.91
CA THR A 23 13.57 -14.81 30.75
C THR A 23 14.12 -15.01 29.33
N HIS A 24 13.79 -14.14 28.39
CA HIS A 24 14.22 -14.21 26.99
C HIS A 24 14.78 -12.86 26.54
N SER A 25 15.69 -12.89 25.55
CA SER A 25 16.12 -11.69 24.84
C SER A 25 14.92 -11.05 24.11
N ILE A 26 15.02 -9.73 23.91
CA ILE A 26 14.07 -9.02 23.06
C ILE A 26 14.43 -9.28 21.60
N ASP A 27 13.55 -9.98 20.91
CA ASP A 27 13.64 -10.23 19.47
C ASP A 27 12.27 -10.07 18.77
N ARG A 28 11.29 -9.51 19.48
CA ARG A 28 9.97 -9.15 18.96
C ARG A 28 9.60 -7.70 19.31
N ILE A 29 8.80 -7.10 18.44
CA ILE A 29 8.00 -5.91 18.75
C ILE A 29 6.54 -6.24 18.43
N THR A 30 5.63 -5.87 19.34
CA THR A 30 4.19 -6.04 19.16
C THR A 30 3.53 -4.67 19.29
N PRO A 31 3.29 -3.96 18.18
CA PRO A 31 2.49 -2.75 18.19
C PRO A 31 1.01 -3.08 18.37
N HIS A 32 0.31 -2.22 19.11
CA HIS A 32 -1.09 -2.31 19.45
C HIS A 32 -1.79 -0.98 19.13
N CYS A 33 -3.12 -1.01 19.04
CA CYS A 33 -3.93 0.19 19.01
C CYS A 33 -4.72 0.31 20.32
N ILE A 34 -4.60 1.47 20.98
CA ILE A 34 -5.50 1.85 22.06
C ILE A 34 -6.58 2.76 21.46
N VAL A 35 -7.84 2.37 21.64
CA VAL A 35 -8.97 3.02 20.98
C VAL A 35 -9.14 4.44 21.52
N GLY A 36 -9.16 5.40 20.62
CA GLY A 36 -9.29 6.81 20.95
C GLY A 36 -7.96 7.55 21.00
N GLN A 37 -8.06 8.87 20.83
CA GLN A 37 -6.93 9.79 20.80
C GLN A 37 -6.47 10.12 22.25
N LEU A 38 -6.12 9.07 23.00
CA LEU A 38 -5.69 9.17 24.40
C LEU A 38 -4.30 9.80 24.52
N SER A 39 -4.05 10.53 25.61
CA SER A 39 -2.71 10.99 25.97
C SER A 39 -1.95 9.91 26.75
N VAL A 40 -0.63 10.11 26.90
CA VAL A 40 0.21 9.22 27.72
C VAL A 40 -0.20 9.24 29.20
N GLU A 41 -0.73 10.36 29.71
CA GLU A 41 -1.25 10.47 31.08
C GLU A 41 -2.53 9.65 31.28
N SER A 42 -3.52 9.79 30.38
CA SER A 42 -4.77 9.03 30.51
C SER A 42 -4.55 7.53 30.39
N ALA A 43 -3.70 7.10 29.45
CA ALA A 43 -3.34 5.70 29.31
C ALA A 43 -2.52 5.20 30.51
N GLY A 44 -1.56 6.00 31.00
CA GLY A 44 -0.73 5.66 32.14
C GLY A 44 -1.54 5.51 33.42
N GLU A 45 -2.51 6.40 33.65
CA GLU A 45 -3.42 6.28 34.79
C GLU A 45 -4.22 4.98 34.72
N TRP A 46 -4.82 4.68 33.56
CA TRP A 46 -5.57 3.43 33.37
C TRP A 46 -4.72 2.18 33.62
N PHE A 47 -3.48 2.14 33.12
CA PHE A 47 -2.58 1.01 33.35
C PHE A 47 -2.00 0.93 34.77
N SER A 48 -2.13 1.98 35.58
CA SER A 48 -1.59 1.99 36.95
C SER A 48 -2.42 1.20 37.95
N HIS A 49 -3.66 0.85 37.60
CA HIS A 49 -4.55 0.07 38.46
C HIS A 49 -4.31 -1.44 38.30
N GLU A 50 -4.16 -2.15 39.42
CA GLU A 50 -4.03 -3.62 39.43
C GLU A 50 -5.26 -4.32 38.84
N SER A 51 -6.45 -3.71 38.99
CA SER A 51 -7.69 -4.22 38.42
C SER A 51 -7.73 -4.22 36.89
N THR A 52 -6.84 -3.48 36.22
CA THR A 52 -6.74 -3.43 34.76
C THR A 52 -6.35 -4.78 34.16
N GLN A 53 -5.56 -5.58 34.91
CA GLN A 53 -5.12 -6.92 34.48
C GLN A 53 -4.51 -6.96 33.07
N ALA A 54 -3.92 -5.83 32.65
CA ALA A 54 -3.27 -5.64 31.36
C ALA A 54 -2.22 -4.54 31.48
N SER A 55 -1.21 -4.56 30.62
CA SER A 55 -0.17 -3.53 30.53
C SER A 55 0.52 -3.56 29.17
N CYS A 56 1.41 -2.60 28.94
CA CYS A 56 2.33 -2.57 27.80
C CYS A 56 3.70 -2.06 28.27
N ASN A 57 4.73 -2.14 27.42
CA ASN A 57 6.00 -1.50 27.76
C ASN A 57 5.90 0.01 27.53
N TYR A 58 5.37 0.41 26.37
CA TYR A 58 5.26 1.81 25.98
C TYR A 58 3.86 2.18 25.53
N VAL A 59 3.50 3.44 25.72
CA VAL A 59 2.35 4.09 25.10
C VAL A 59 2.85 5.19 24.18
N ILE A 60 2.22 5.35 23.01
CA ILE A 60 2.35 6.56 22.17
C ILE A 60 1.02 7.30 22.23
N GLY A 61 1.03 8.48 22.87
CA GLY A 61 -0.15 9.33 22.99
C GLY A 61 -0.52 10.00 21.66
N ALA A 62 -1.73 10.56 21.59
CA ALA A 62 -2.25 11.26 20.41
C ALA A 62 -1.42 12.49 19.98
N ASP A 63 -0.63 13.04 20.90
CA ASP A 63 0.34 14.12 20.71
C ASP A 63 1.74 13.60 20.33
N ALA A 64 1.86 12.30 20.05
CA ALA A 64 3.10 11.60 19.73
C ALA A 64 4.16 11.59 20.85
N ARG A 65 3.78 11.85 22.11
CA ARG A 65 4.67 11.59 23.25
C ARG A 65 4.75 10.10 23.58
N VAL A 66 5.88 9.66 24.14
CA VAL A 66 6.10 8.26 24.55
C VAL A 66 6.02 8.17 26.07
N GLY A 67 5.12 7.31 26.55
CA GLY A 67 4.98 6.96 27.96
C GLY A 67 5.62 5.60 28.26
N LEU A 68 6.32 5.47 29.38
CA LEU A 68 6.81 4.19 29.91
C LEU A 68 5.82 3.63 30.94
N ILE A 69 5.31 2.42 30.68
CA ILE A 69 4.31 1.73 31.51
C ILE A 69 4.91 0.50 32.21
N VAL A 70 5.72 -0.30 31.50
CA VAL A 70 6.48 -1.42 32.08
C VAL A 70 7.91 -1.36 31.55
N PRO A 71 8.94 -1.35 32.41
CA PRO A 71 10.33 -1.37 31.96
C PRO A 71 10.60 -2.51 30.99
N GLU A 72 11.47 -2.29 29.98
CA GLU A 72 11.83 -3.34 29.03
C GLU A 72 12.50 -4.55 29.70
N SER A 73 13.08 -4.38 30.89
CA SER A 73 13.58 -5.49 31.70
C SER A 73 12.49 -6.46 32.17
N GLN A 74 11.23 -6.04 32.12
CA GLN A 74 10.09 -6.79 32.64
C GLN A 74 9.10 -7.18 31.54
N ARG A 75 8.40 -8.29 31.78
CA ARG A 75 7.34 -8.78 30.90
C ARG A 75 6.01 -8.06 31.20
N SER A 76 5.49 -7.31 30.24
CA SER A 76 4.12 -6.77 30.27
C SER A 76 3.06 -7.85 30.04
N TRP A 77 1.79 -7.53 30.31
CA TRP A 77 0.63 -8.40 30.09
C TRP A 77 -0.20 -7.82 28.95
N CYS A 78 0.20 -8.05 27.70
CA CYS A 78 -0.30 -7.27 26.58
C CYS A 78 -0.95 -8.14 25.51
N SER A 79 -0.18 -9.05 24.88
CA SER A 79 -0.62 -9.72 23.67
C SER A 79 -1.48 -10.96 23.90
N SER A 80 -1.86 -11.26 25.15
CA SER A 80 -2.53 -12.53 25.51
C SER A 80 -1.71 -13.80 25.22
N SER A 81 -0.41 -13.66 24.94
CA SER A 81 0.55 -14.77 24.89
C SER A 81 1.73 -14.43 25.76
N ARG A 82 1.91 -15.21 26.84
CA ARG A 82 3.05 -15.06 27.74
C ARG A 82 4.35 -15.28 26.98
N GLU A 83 4.40 -16.25 26.09
CA GLU A 83 5.56 -16.62 25.27
C GLU A 83 5.98 -15.48 24.35
N ASN A 84 5.01 -14.81 23.72
CA ASN A 84 5.28 -13.64 22.90
C ASN A 84 5.70 -12.44 23.75
N ASP A 85 4.94 -12.11 24.79
CA ASP A 85 5.24 -10.99 25.68
C ASP A 85 6.61 -11.13 26.34
N GLN A 86 7.10 -12.36 26.53
CA GLN A 86 8.42 -12.63 27.09
C GLN A 86 9.57 -12.12 26.21
N ARG A 87 9.34 -12.08 24.90
CA ARG A 87 10.27 -11.71 23.83
C ARG A 87 9.99 -10.34 23.22
N ALA A 88 8.78 -9.83 23.41
CA ALA A 88 8.28 -8.64 22.74
C ALA A 88 8.36 -7.38 23.58
N VAL A 89 8.83 -6.29 22.99
CA VAL A 89 8.45 -4.94 23.45
C VAL A 89 7.06 -4.64 22.90
N THR A 90 6.14 -4.35 23.81
CA THR A 90 4.71 -4.12 23.49
C THR A 90 4.40 -2.63 23.55
N ILE A 91 3.72 -2.11 22.52
CA ILE A 91 3.55 -0.67 22.33
C ILE A 91 2.08 -0.36 22.03
N GLU A 92 1.39 0.34 22.93
CA GLU A 92 0.02 0.82 22.71
C GLU A 92 0.03 2.18 22.01
N CYS A 93 -0.57 2.28 20.84
CA CYS A 93 -0.60 3.52 20.05
C CYS A 93 -2.00 4.12 19.99
N ALA A 94 -2.12 5.42 20.30
CA ALA A 94 -3.39 6.14 20.19
C ALA A 94 -3.96 6.08 18.77
N SER A 95 -5.26 5.84 18.66
CA SER A 95 -5.95 5.60 17.39
C SER A 95 -7.29 6.32 17.32
N GLU A 96 -7.89 6.39 16.14
CA GLU A 96 -9.28 6.83 16.01
C GLU A 96 -10.24 5.89 16.76
N LYS A 97 -11.40 6.41 17.16
CA LYS A 97 -12.39 5.65 17.95
C LYS A 97 -13.11 4.57 17.14
N THR A 98 -13.09 4.70 15.82
CA THR A 98 -13.85 3.85 14.89
C THR A 98 -12.92 3.06 14.01
N HIS A 99 -13.35 1.86 13.62
CA HIS A 99 -12.73 1.09 12.56
C HIS A 99 -12.45 1.99 11.33
N PRO A 100 -11.24 1.93 10.72
CA PRO A 100 -10.20 0.91 10.91
C PRO A 100 -9.18 1.23 12.03
N TYR A 101 -9.53 2.11 12.98
CA TYR A 101 -8.68 2.59 14.08
C TYR A 101 -7.41 3.27 13.57
N ALA A 102 -7.58 4.23 12.68
CA ALA A 102 -6.47 4.91 12.03
C ALA A 102 -5.57 5.65 13.02
N PHE A 103 -4.26 5.62 12.77
CA PHE A 103 -3.31 6.42 13.56
C PHE A 103 -3.14 7.78 12.89
N LYS A 104 -2.99 8.83 13.70
CA LYS A 104 -2.54 10.12 13.18
C LYS A 104 -1.09 10.00 12.71
N THR A 105 -0.72 10.82 11.72
CA THR A 105 0.64 10.84 11.16
C THR A 105 1.72 10.96 12.23
N GLY A 106 1.52 11.83 13.24
CA GLY A 106 2.47 11.99 14.34
C GLY A 106 2.67 10.71 15.16
N VAL A 107 1.59 9.97 15.46
CA VAL A 107 1.64 8.70 16.19
C VAL A 107 2.40 7.65 15.38
N TYR A 108 2.10 7.51 14.08
CA TYR A 108 2.77 6.53 13.22
C TYR A 108 4.27 6.85 13.03
N MET A 109 4.62 8.12 12.85
CA MET A 109 6.03 8.54 12.78
C MET A 109 6.77 8.27 14.09
N LYS A 110 6.13 8.50 15.25
CA LYS A 110 6.73 8.17 16.54
C LYS A 110 6.88 6.66 16.75
N LEU A 111 5.95 5.85 16.24
CA LEU A 111 6.08 4.39 16.26
C LEU A 111 7.31 3.93 15.46
N ILE A 112 7.56 4.51 14.29
CA ILE A 112 8.77 4.21 13.50
C ILE A 112 10.04 4.57 14.31
N GLU A 113 10.07 5.75 14.93
CA GLU A 113 11.20 6.21 15.73
C GLU A 113 11.46 5.29 16.94
N LEU A 114 10.41 4.94 17.69
CA LEU A 114 10.49 4.07 18.85
C LEU A 114 10.92 2.65 18.46
N CYS A 115 10.35 2.07 17.41
CA CYS A 115 10.78 0.77 16.90
C CYS A 115 12.26 0.78 16.46
N THR A 116 12.71 1.87 15.86
CA THR A 116 14.12 2.05 15.46
C THR A 116 15.03 2.09 16.68
N ASP A 117 14.68 2.87 17.70
CA ASP A 117 15.43 2.94 18.96
C ASP A 117 15.50 1.57 19.65
N ILE A 118 14.37 0.86 19.76
CA ILE A 118 14.30 -0.50 20.34
C ILE A 118 15.24 -1.43 19.58
N CYS A 119 15.21 -1.41 18.24
CA CYS A 119 16.08 -2.24 17.42
C CYS A 119 17.56 -1.92 17.70
N LYS A 120 17.95 -0.65 17.69
CA LYS A 120 19.34 -0.22 17.94
C LYS A 120 19.86 -0.69 19.30
N ARG A 121 19.10 -0.44 20.37
CA ARG A 121 19.49 -0.82 21.74
C ARG A 121 19.61 -2.33 21.93
N ASN A 122 18.87 -3.11 21.14
CA ASN A 122 18.93 -4.57 21.13
C ASN A 122 19.86 -5.14 20.05
N GLY A 123 20.72 -4.31 19.42
CA GLY A 123 21.70 -4.75 18.44
C GLY A 123 21.10 -5.27 17.13
N LYS A 124 19.86 -4.89 16.82
CA LYS A 124 19.13 -5.32 15.63
C LYS A 124 19.37 -4.37 14.47
N LYS A 125 19.58 -4.93 13.28
CA LYS A 125 19.82 -4.20 12.03
C LYS A 125 18.62 -4.24 11.09
N LYS A 126 17.66 -5.12 11.36
CA LYS A 126 16.50 -5.36 10.49
C LYS A 126 15.24 -5.60 11.32
N LEU A 127 14.15 -4.92 10.96
CA LEU A 127 12.80 -5.22 11.43
C LEU A 127 12.04 -5.93 10.32
N ILE A 128 11.40 -7.07 10.64
CA ILE A 128 10.77 -7.94 9.64
C ILE A 128 9.28 -8.11 9.93
N TRP A 129 8.48 -7.95 8.89
CA TRP A 129 7.08 -8.36 8.84
C TRP A 129 6.90 -9.48 7.83
N LEU A 130 6.46 -10.66 8.30
CA LEU A 130 6.25 -11.82 7.43
C LEU A 130 4.81 -11.96 6.92
N GLY A 131 3.86 -11.17 7.46
CA GLY A 131 2.47 -11.13 7.00
C GLY A 131 1.62 -12.36 7.32
N ASP A 132 2.23 -13.45 7.79
CA ASP A 132 1.57 -14.73 8.01
C ASP A 132 1.82 -15.24 9.43
N LYS A 133 0.73 -15.63 10.12
CA LYS A 133 0.81 -16.08 11.52
C LYS A 133 1.69 -17.31 11.68
N ALA A 134 1.47 -18.35 10.88
CA ALA A 134 2.18 -19.62 11.05
C ALA A 134 3.68 -19.43 10.79
N LYS A 135 4.03 -18.77 9.68
CA LYS A 135 5.42 -18.45 9.33
C LYS A 135 6.08 -17.61 10.42
N THR A 136 5.41 -16.55 10.89
CA THR A 136 6.00 -15.64 11.88
C THR A 136 6.26 -16.32 13.22
N LEU A 137 5.32 -17.15 13.69
CA LEU A 137 5.45 -17.84 14.97
C LEU A 137 6.47 -18.98 14.91
N SER A 138 6.68 -19.60 13.73
CA SER A 138 7.74 -20.59 13.53
C SER A 138 9.13 -19.98 13.26
N TYR A 139 9.22 -18.68 12.95
CA TYR A 139 10.46 -18.05 12.51
C TYR A 139 11.45 -17.84 13.68
N GLN A 140 12.66 -18.35 13.50
CA GLN A 140 13.79 -18.15 14.41
C GLN A 140 14.65 -16.98 13.89
N PRO A 141 14.64 -15.81 14.53
CA PRO A 141 15.37 -14.66 14.03
C PRO A 141 16.87 -14.85 14.17
N ALA A 142 17.62 -14.33 13.21
CA ALA A 142 19.04 -14.13 13.39
C ALA A 142 19.32 -13.12 14.53
N SER A 143 20.56 -13.09 15.01
CA SER A 143 20.95 -12.24 16.14
C SER A 143 20.67 -10.75 15.90
N ASP A 144 20.72 -10.30 14.64
CA ASP A 144 20.49 -8.92 14.21
C ASP A 144 19.08 -8.67 13.64
N GLU A 145 18.16 -9.63 13.76
CA GLU A 145 16.78 -9.51 13.31
C GLU A 145 15.82 -9.25 14.49
N MET A 146 14.86 -8.36 14.24
CA MET A 146 13.69 -8.07 15.06
C MET A 146 12.44 -8.43 14.28
N ILE A 147 11.47 -9.11 14.88
CA ILE A 147 10.26 -9.55 14.17
C ILE A 147 9.03 -8.84 14.73
N LEU A 148 8.16 -8.38 13.83
CA LEU A 148 6.85 -7.85 14.18
C LEU A 148 5.85 -8.98 14.43
N THR A 149 5.09 -8.86 15.52
CA THR A 149 3.93 -9.70 15.81
C THR A 149 2.72 -8.85 16.12
N VAL A 150 1.53 -9.45 16.14
CA VAL A 150 0.27 -8.73 16.37
C VAL A 150 -0.63 -9.47 17.36
N HIS A 151 -1.38 -8.71 18.15
CA HIS A 151 -2.27 -9.24 19.18
C HIS A 151 -3.35 -10.18 18.62
N ARG A 152 -3.94 -9.85 17.46
CA ARG A 152 -4.95 -10.68 16.77
C ARG A 152 -4.50 -12.11 16.45
N TRP A 153 -3.21 -12.43 16.54
CA TRP A 153 -2.73 -13.79 16.38
C TRP A 153 -2.84 -14.65 17.64
N PHE A 154 -2.94 -14.02 18.81
CA PHE A 154 -2.94 -14.70 20.10
C PHE A 154 -4.30 -14.67 20.79
N ALA A 155 -5.17 -13.73 20.40
CA ALA A 155 -6.55 -13.62 20.90
C ALA A 155 -7.51 -13.21 19.78
N ASN A 156 -8.80 -13.52 19.95
CA ASN A 156 -9.87 -13.05 19.06
C ASN A 156 -10.13 -11.54 19.27
N LYS A 157 -9.27 -10.71 18.70
CA LYS A 157 -9.24 -9.25 18.84
C LYS A 157 -8.92 -8.60 17.51
N GLU A 158 -9.42 -7.39 17.27
CA GLU A 158 -9.07 -6.60 16.08
C GLU A 158 -7.71 -5.88 16.23
N CYS A 159 -7.08 -5.87 17.40
CA CYS A 159 -5.78 -5.20 17.61
C CYS A 159 -4.68 -5.78 16.69
N PRO A 160 -3.89 -4.95 15.97
CA PRO A 160 -3.67 -3.50 16.15
C PRO A 160 -4.56 -2.57 15.30
N GLY A 161 -5.75 -3.02 14.93
CA GLY A 161 -6.60 -2.36 13.96
C GLY A 161 -6.13 -2.61 12.53
N ASP A 162 -7.07 -2.54 11.58
CA ASP A 162 -6.77 -2.83 10.18
C ASP A 162 -5.89 -1.76 9.54
N TRP A 163 -5.95 -0.52 10.04
CA TRP A 163 -5.10 0.56 9.55
C TRP A 163 -3.61 0.29 9.78
N LEU A 164 -3.23 -0.15 11.00
CA LEU A 164 -1.84 -0.49 11.29
C LEU A 164 -1.47 -1.84 10.68
N TYR A 165 -2.35 -2.84 10.74
CA TYR A 165 -2.09 -4.16 10.20
C TYR A 165 -1.69 -4.11 8.71
N ALA A 166 -2.39 -3.30 7.92
CA ALA A 166 -2.06 -3.05 6.50
C ALA A 166 -0.71 -2.33 6.29
N ARG A 167 -0.15 -1.69 7.33
CA ARG A 167 1.08 -0.88 7.29
C ARG A 167 2.28 -1.50 8.00
N LEU A 168 2.15 -2.70 8.58
CA LEU A 168 3.28 -3.35 9.28
C LEU A 168 4.45 -3.67 8.34
N GLY A 169 4.19 -3.92 7.05
CA GLY A 169 5.24 -4.04 6.04
C GLY A 169 5.99 -2.72 5.81
N ASP A 170 5.26 -1.61 5.70
CA ASP A 170 5.83 -0.27 5.57
C ASP A 170 6.63 0.15 6.82
N LEU A 171 6.10 -0.13 8.02
CA LEU A 171 6.80 0.07 9.29
C LEU A 171 8.14 -0.68 9.31
N ALA A 172 8.13 -1.98 8.95
CA ALA A 172 9.33 -2.81 8.89
C ALA A 172 10.39 -2.24 7.94
N VAL A 173 9.97 -1.80 6.74
CA VAL A 173 10.84 -1.18 5.73
C VAL A 173 11.43 0.13 6.25
N LYS A 174 10.61 1.02 6.81
CA LYS A 174 11.06 2.33 7.30
C LYS A 174 12.04 2.21 8.47
N VAL A 175 11.75 1.31 9.42
CA VAL A 175 12.65 1.05 10.56
C VAL A 175 13.97 0.46 10.06
N THR A 176 13.94 -0.55 9.20
CA THR A 176 15.16 -1.15 8.64
C THR A 176 16.00 -0.13 7.87
N ALA A 177 15.37 0.72 7.06
CA ALA A 177 16.08 1.80 6.36
C ALA A 177 16.70 2.81 7.33
N ALA A 178 16.03 3.14 8.43
CA ALA A 178 16.58 4.02 9.46
C ALA A 178 17.79 3.39 10.18
N LEU A 179 17.74 2.08 10.45
CA LEU A 179 18.86 1.33 11.05
C LEU A 179 20.11 1.31 10.15
N GLN A 180 19.93 1.32 8.83
CA GLN A 180 21.03 1.28 7.87
C GLN A 180 21.72 2.64 7.67
N LYS A 181 21.00 3.75 7.88
CA LYS A 181 21.56 5.11 7.70
C LYS A 181 22.62 5.48 8.74
N ASP A 182 22.60 4.86 9.91
CA ASP A 182 23.52 5.16 11.01
C ASP A 182 24.79 4.27 11.02
N ALA A 183 24.90 3.34 10.06
CA ALA A 183 26.11 2.54 9.89
C ALA A 183 27.16 3.30 9.07
N LYS A 184 28.33 3.57 9.66
CA LYS A 184 29.52 4.10 8.95
C LYS A 184 29.82 3.22 7.71
N PRO A 185 30.19 3.80 6.56
CA PRO A 185 30.41 3.03 5.35
C PRO A 185 31.68 2.18 5.49
N ALA A 186 31.54 0.86 5.39
CA ALA A 186 32.68 -0.04 5.23
C ALA A 186 32.95 -0.24 3.73
N GLU A 187 34.23 -0.12 3.35
CA GLU A 187 34.73 -0.38 2.01
C GLU A 187 34.47 -1.82 1.56
N ASN A 188 34.18 -1.95 0.26
CA ASN A 188 33.78 -3.13 -0.50
C ASN A 188 32.37 -3.70 -0.22
N PRO A 189 31.35 -3.33 -1.03
CA PRO A 189 30.01 -3.83 -0.87
C PRO A 189 29.90 -5.26 -1.42
N ALA A 190 29.79 -6.23 -0.52
CA ALA A 190 28.99 -7.42 -0.83
C ALA A 190 27.53 -6.95 -1.02
N LYS A 191 27.03 -7.22 -2.23
CA LYS A 191 25.77 -6.72 -2.81
C LYS A 191 24.58 -6.87 -1.84
N PRO A 192 23.91 -5.77 -1.44
CA PRO A 192 22.68 -5.84 -0.66
C PRO A 192 21.54 -6.40 -1.52
N GLU A 193 20.75 -7.32 -0.96
CA GLU A 193 19.42 -7.62 -1.51
C GLU A 193 18.51 -6.42 -1.24
N THR A 194 18.39 -5.59 -2.25
CA THR A 194 17.66 -4.32 -2.30
C THR A 194 16.14 -4.53 -2.29
N MET A 195 15.42 -3.71 -1.52
CA MET A 195 14.16 -3.16 -2.03
C MET A 195 14.50 -2.46 -3.34
N SER A 196 14.10 -3.02 -4.48
CA SER A 196 14.44 -2.50 -5.80
C SER A 196 14.06 -1.01 -5.90
N SER A 197 15.04 -0.11 -5.96
CA SER A 197 14.82 1.32 -6.24
C SER A 197 14.64 1.51 -7.74
N THR A 198 13.39 1.45 -8.18
CA THR A 198 13.05 1.29 -9.59
C THR A 198 13.48 2.49 -10.42
N GLN A 199 14.22 2.24 -11.50
CA GLN A 199 14.61 3.28 -12.45
C GLN A 199 13.58 3.42 -13.56
N ALA A 200 13.34 4.63 -14.06
CA ALA A 200 12.37 4.86 -15.14
C ALA A 200 12.69 4.01 -16.39
N LYS A 201 13.98 3.83 -16.71
CA LYS A 201 14.46 2.97 -17.80
C LYS A 201 14.03 1.50 -17.66
N GLU A 202 13.90 0.98 -16.44
CA GLU A 202 13.51 -0.41 -16.19
C GLU A 202 12.03 -0.62 -16.51
N ILE A 203 11.19 0.34 -16.12
CA ILE A 203 9.78 0.35 -16.50
C ILE A 203 9.65 0.52 -18.01
N HIS A 204 10.38 1.46 -18.59
CA HIS A 204 10.32 1.72 -20.04
C HIS A 204 10.74 0.51 -20.89
N ALA A 205 11.65 -0.33 -20.39
CA ALA A 205 12.09 -1.55 -21.08
C ALA A 205 11.04 -2.67 -21.13
N LEU A 206 9.93 -2.57 -20.38
CA LEU A 206 8.88 -3.59 -20.40
C LEU A 206 8.21 -3.71 -21.77
N ALA A 207 7.84 -4.94 -22.14
CA ALA A 207 7.47 -5.31 -23.50
C ALA A 207 6.18 -4.66 -24.06
N SER A 208 5.32 -4.09 -23.21
CA SER A 208 4.06 -3.47 -23.65
C SER A 208 3.62 -2.32 -22.74
N GLU A 209 2.83 -1.38 -23.28
CA GLU A 209 2.23 -0.30 -22.48
C GLU A 209 1.41 -0.83 -21.29
N LYS A 210 0.71 -1.96 -21.48
CA LYS A 210 -0.04 -2.61 -20.40
C LYS A 210 0.87 -3.09 -19.26
N ALA A 211 2.03 -3.68 -19.59
CA ALA A 211 3.01 -4.09 -18.58
C ALA A 211 3.62 -2.89 -17.86
N LYS A 212 3.91 -1.81 -18.60
CA LYS A 212 4.38 -0.53 -18.03
C LYS A 212 3.36 0.06 -17.06
N ALA A 213 2.10 0.17 -17.48
CA ALA A 213 1.01 0.70 -16.67
C ALA A 213 0.79 -0.12 -15.39
N ALA A 214 0.88 -1.46 -15.47
CA ALA A 214 0.78 -2.34 -14.30
C ALA A 214 1.94 -2.13 -13.30
N ALA A 215 3.19 -2.02 -13.80
CA ALA A 215 4.35 -1.76 -12.95
C ALA A 215 4.27 -0.37 -12.28
N MET A 216 3.79 0.65 -13.01
CA MET A 216 3.56 1.99 -12.47
C MET A 216 2.48 2.00 -11.38
N LEU A 217 1.38 1.28 -11.60
CA LEU A 217 0.31 1.15 -10.60
C LEU A 217 0.83 0.49 -9.32
N GLU A 218 1.60 -0.59 -9.45
CA GLU A 218 2.22 -1.27 -8.30
C GLU A 218 3.14 -0.31 -7.54
N LEU A 219 3.96 0.46 -8.24
CA LEU A 219 4.81 1.48 -7.63
C LEU A 219 4.03 2.53 -6.86
N VAL A 220 2.96 3.05 -7.46
CA VAL A 220 2.07 4.02 -6.81
C VAL A 220 1.42 3.42 -5.56
N HIS A 221 0.95 2.18 -5.61
CA HIS A 221 0.43 1.45 -4.45
C HIS A 221 1.47 1.28 -3.35
N ARG A 222 2.71 0.92 -3.69
CA ARG A 222 3.79 0.76 -2.71
C ARG A 222 4.23 2.07 -2.07
N CYS A 223 4.04 3.19 -2.75
CA CYS A 223 4.45 4.50 -2.25
C CYS A 223 3.50 5.11 -1.22
N ASP A 224 2.27 4.58 -1.07
CA ASP A 224 1.19 5.09 -0.22
C ASP A 224 0.98 6.61 -0.38
N SER A 225 0.28 7.00 -1.46
CA SER A 225 -0.11 8.39 -1.71
C SER A 225 -1.39 8.77 -0.96
N SER A 226 -1.52 8.34 0.31
CA SER A 226 -2.70 8.57 1.17
C SER A 226 -3.25 10.00 1.01
N GLY A 227 -4.50 10.10 0.54
CA GLY A 227 -5.16 11.38 0.24
C GLY A 227 -5.23 11.74 -1.25
N ILE A 228 -4.65 10.94 -2.14
CA ILE A 228 -4.81 11.05 -3.59
C ILE A 228 -5.20 9.67 -4.12
N LEU A 229 -6.12 9.63 -5.08
CA LEU A 229 -6.53 8.40 -5.74
C LEU A 229 -5.35 7.79 -6.52
N ASN A 230 -5.12 6.49 -6.32
CA ASN A 230 -4.02 5.76 -6.97
C ASN A 230 -4.20 5.76 -8.48
N SER A 231 -5.45 5.70 -8.94
CA SER A 231 -5.82 5.82 -10.35
C SER A 231 -5.33 7.11 -10.97
N VAL A 232 -5.55 8.23 -10.29
CA VAL A 232 -5.16 9.58 -10.72
C VAL A 232 -3.65 9.70 -10.77
N THR A 233 -2.95 9.29 -9.71
CA THR A 233 -1.48 9.36 -9.66
C THR A 233 -0.84 8.50 -10.74
N THR A 234 -1.34 7.27 -10.94
CA THR A 234 -0.85 6.36 -11.98
C THR A 234 -1.09 6.92 -13.39
N ALA A 235 -2.28 7.46 -13.65
CA ALA A 235 -2.61 8.02 -14.95
C ALA A 235 -1.82 9.29 -15.29
N GLN A 236 -1.58 10.17 -14.30
CA GLN A 236 -0.67 11.30 -14.45
C GLN A 236 0.75 10.82 -14.74
N MET A 237 1.25 9.82 -14.00
CA MET A 237 2.57 9.25 -14.27
C MET A 237 2.69 8.73 -15.70
N ILE A 238 1.70 7.98 -16.19
CA ILE A 238 1.66 7.46 -17.57
C ILE A 238 1.72 8.61 -18.58
N LEU A 239 0.86 9.61 -18.41
CA LEU A 239 0.74 10.73 -19.33
C LEU A 239 2.03 11.58 -19.38
N GLU A 240 2.50 12.03 -18.21
CA GLU A 240 3.61 12.98 -18.10
C GLU A 240 4.97 12.35 -18.45
N SER A 241 5.13 11.06 -18.19
CA SER A 241 6.38 10.35 -18.46
C SER A 241 6.40 9.60 -19.79
N GLY A 242 5.28 9.53 -20.52
CA GLY A 242 5.15 8.72 -21.73
C GLY A 242 5.50 7.26 -21.46
N TYR A 243 4.90 6.67 -20.43
CA TYR A 243 5.28 5.35 -19.91
C TYR A 243 6.78 5.24 -19.55
N CYS A 244 7.30 6.22 -18.81
CA CYS A 244 8.71 6.38 -18.44
C CYS A 244 9.68 6.49 -19.62
N GLY A 245 9.19 6.82 -20.82
CA GLY A 245 9.99 6.94 -22.04
C GLY A 245 10.47 8.34 -22.38
N THR A 246 9.99 9.38 -21.70
CA THR A 246 10.48 10.75 -21.96
C THR A 246 11.93 10.91 -21.49
N ASP A 247 12.69 11.77 -22.18
CA ASP A 247 14.06 12.12 -21.79
C ASP A 247 14.17 12.56 -20.32
N LEU A 248 13.17 13.30 -19.82
CA LEU A 248 13.15 13.73 -18.42
C LEU A 248 12.96 12.54 -17.45
N ALA A 249 12.06 11.60 -17.77
CA ALA A 249 11.86 10.41 -16.97
C ALA A 249 13.12 9.53 -16.98
N LEU A 250 13.70 9.26 -18.15
CA LEU A 250 14.86 8.38 -18.31
C LEU A 250 16.12 8.93 -17.62
N ASN A 251 16.38 10.23 -17.71
CA ASN A 251 17.63 10.83 -17.22
C ASN A 251 17.53 11.42 -15.81
N ALA A 252 16.31 11.64 -15.30
CA ALA A 252 16.09 12.28 -14.00
C ALA A 252 15.14 11.51 -13.06
N ASN A 253 14.60 10.36 -13.49
CA ASN A 253 13.51 9.64 -12.81
C ASN A 253 12.28 10.52 -12.51
N ASN A 254 12.15 11.67 -13.17
CA ASN A 254 11.07 12.61 -12.95
C ASN A 254 9.90 12.23 -13.86
N CYS A 255 8.92 11.54 -13.28
CA CYS A 255 7.81 10.95 -14.03
C CYS A 255 6.56 11.85 -14.08
N PHE A 256 6.64 13.08 -13.55
CA PHE A 256 5.51 13.99 -13.41
C PHE A 256 5.79 15.41 -13.92
N GLY A 257 6.95 15.64 -14.55
CA GLY A 257 7.31 16.96 -15.09
C GLY A 257 7.55 18.03 -14.00
N MET A 258 7.93 17.64 -12.78
CA MET A 258 8.03 18.60 -11.67
C MET A 258 9.23 19.54 -11.83
N LYS A 259 8.96 20.85 -11.96
CA LYS A 259 9.98 21.91 -12.02
C LYS A 259 10.62 22.17 -10.65
N CYS A 260 11.86 22.66 -10.64
CA CYS A 260 12.55 23.05 -9.39
C CYS A 260 11.88 24.24 -8.71
N SER A 261 11.35 25.19 -9.50
CA SER A 261 10.54 26.31 -9.02
C SER A 261 9.07 26.03 -9.34
N LEU A 262 8.41 25.31 -8.44
CA LEU A 262 7.00 24.96 -8.56
C LEU A 262 6.28 25.48 -7.31
N SER A 263 5.19 26.25 -7.47
CA SER A 263 4.40 26.86 -6.38
C SER A 263 5.24 27.43 -5.22
N ASN A 264 6.35 28.11 -5.58
CA ASN A 264 7.32 28.69 -4.65
C ASN A 264 7.88 27.72 -3.60
N ASN A 265 7.77 26.40 -3.83
CA ASN A 265 8.14 25.36 -2.88
C ASN A 265 7.51 25.54 -1.49
N ALA A 266 6.28 26.06 -1.44
CA ALA A 266 5.55 26.36 -0.21
C ALA A 266 5.06 25.12 0.59
N TRP A 267 5.64 23.95 0.32
CA TRP A 267 5.37 22.68 1.00
C TRP A 267 6.70 21.96 1.20
N PRO A 268 6.84 21.07 2.19
CA PRO A 268 8.05 20.25 2.35
C PRO A 268 8.13 19.21 1.21
N PRO A 269 9.04 19.36 0.24
CA PRO A 269 9.16 18.39 -0.84
C PRO A 269 9.97 17.16 -0.40
N VAL A 270 9.82 16.05 -1.13
CA VAL A 270 10.72 14.88 -1.02
C VAL A 270 12.00 15.12 -1.83
N TRP A 271 11.95 16.00 -2.83
CA TRP A 271 13.12 16.47 -3.54
C TRP A 271 14.15 17.11 -2.60
N ASP A 272 15.43 16.87 -2.86
CA ASP A 272 16.56 17.29 -2.01
C ASP A 272 16.88 18.81 -2.07
N GLY A 273 16.11 19.57 -2.84
CA GLY A 273 16.32 21.01 -3.03
C GLY A 273 17.46 21.38 -3.98
N LYS A 274 18.20 20.40 -4.53
CA LYS A 274 19.45 20.64 -5.27
C LYS A 274 19.55 19.88 -6.60
N SER A 275 19.22 18.60 -6.62
CA SER A 275 19.39 17.73 -7.78
C SER A 275 18.45 18.15 -8.91
N SER A 276 18.99 18.59 -10.04
CA SER A 276 18.18 19.09 -11.16
C SER A 276 18.60 18.52 -12.51
N TYR A 277 17.68 18.59 -13.47
CA TYR A 277 17.90 18.29 -14.88
C TYR A 277 17.32 19.44 -15.71
N THR A 278 18.15 20.11 -16.49
CA THR A 278 17.72 21.27 -17.28
C THR A 278 17.52 20.87 -18.72
N LYS A 279 16.34 21.16 -19.27
CA LYS A 279 16.02 20.89 -20.68
C LYS A 279 15.11 21.96 -21.27
N ILE A 280 14.97 21.94 -22.58
CA ILE A 280 13.94 22.71 -23.28
C ILE A 280 12.59 22.00 -23.06
N THR A 281 11.55 22.76 -22.75
CA THR A 281 10.18 22.30 -22.61
C THR A 281 9.25 23.18 -23.43
N ALA A 282 8.21 22.57 -24.00
CA ALA A 282 7.11 23.27 -24.65
C ALA A 282 6.09 23.75 -23.60
N GLU A 283 5.57 24.96 -23.76
CA GLU A 283 4.55 25.59 -22.93
C GLU A 283 3.46 26.16 -23.85
N GLN A 284 2.25 26.35 -23.34
CA GLN A 284 1.16 26.99 -24.09
C GLN A 284 0.81 28.34 -23.46
N ASP A 285 0.64 29.35 -24.31
CA ASP A 285 0.05 30.62 -23.89
C ASP A 285 -1.48 30.49 -23.67
N LYS A 286 -2.14 31.57 -23.22
CA LYS A 286 -3.59 31.58 -22.99
C LYS A 286 -4.41 31.37 -24.27
N ALA A 287 -3.83 31.59 -25.44
CA ALA A 287 -4.44 31.35 -26.75
C ALA A 287 -4.19 29.94 -27.29
N GLY A 288 -3.40 29.12 -26.56
CA GLY A 288 -3.05 27.75 -26.93
C GLY A 288 -1.86 27.64 -27.89
N ASN A 289 -1.16 28.75 -28.18
CA ASN A 289 0.04 28.71 -29.01
C ASN A 289 1.21 28.11 -28.21
N GLU A 290 1.93 27.19 -28.83
CA GLU A 290 3.08 26.55 -28.22
C GLU A 290 4.34 27.44 -28.35
N TYR A 291 5.10 27.57 -27.27
CA TYR A 291 6.42 28.20 -27.25
C TYR A 291 7.37 27.38 -26.39
N HIS A 292 8.68 27.58 -26.59
CA HIS A 292 9.70 26.76 -25.93
C HIS A 292 10.51 27.58 -24.93
N ILE A 293 10.73 27.04 -23.73
CA ILE A 293 11.58 27.65 -22.71
C ILE A 293 12.60 26.65 -22.19
N LYS A 294 13.74 27.14 -21.71
CA LYS A 294 14.68 26.35 -20.92
C LYS A 294 14.24 26.37 -19.46
N ALA A 295 13.98 25.20 -18.88
CA ALA A 295 13.52 25.06 -17.51
C ALA A 295 14.33 24.01 -16.73
N ALA A 296 14.52 24.25 -15.44
CA ALA A 296 15.12 23.30 -14.51
C ALA A 296 14.03 22.42 -13.88
N PHE A 297 14.18 21.11 -14.03
CA PHE A 297 13.30 20.09 -13.46
C PHE A 297 13.99 19.38 -12.31
N ARG A 298 13.19 18.92 -11.33
CA ARG A 298 13.68 18.12 -10.20
C ARG A 298 14.25 16.81 -10.72
N LYS A 299 15.33 16.33 -10.11
CA LYS A 299 15.94 15.02 -10.37
C LYS A 299 15.83 14.15 -9.12
N TYR A 300 15.47 12.88 -9.32
CA TYR A 300 15.21 11.93 -8.25
C TYR A 300 16.14 10.72 -8.34
N PRO A 301 16.51 10.12 -7.19
CA PRO A 301 17.29 8.88 -7.16
C PRO A 301 16.56 7.69 -7.83
N CYS A 302 15.23 7.64 -7.74
CA CYS A 302 14.39 6.60 -8.33
C CYS A 302 12.95 7.09 -8.55
N VAL A 303 12.14 6.27 -9.21
CA VAL A 303 10.74 6.58 -9.55
C VAL A 303 9.88 6.76 -8.30
N GLU A 304 10.10 5.97 -7.24
CA GLU A 304 9.36 6.07 -5.98
C GLU A 304 9.53 7.45 -5.31
N ASN A 305 10.72 8.05 -5.40
CA ASN A 305 10.95 9.41 -4.92
C ASN A 305 10.16 10.44 -5.72
N SER A 306 10.05 10.25 -7.04
CA SER A 306 9.24 11.12 -7.91
C SER A 306 7.74 11.02 -7.57
N ILE A 307 7.23 9.80 -7.34
CA ILE A 307 5.84 9.57 -6.91
C ILE A 307 5.54 10.25 -5.58
N LYS A 308 6.41 10.07 -4.58
CA LYS A 308 6.22 10.66 -3.24
C LYS A 308 6.32 12.19 -3.27
N ASP A 309 7.22 12.76 -4.07
CA ASP A 309 7.35 14.21 -4.22
C ASP A 309 6.12 14.82 -4.93
N HIS A 310 5.59 14.13 -5.93
CA HIS A 310 4.35 14.50 -6.61
C HIS A 310 3.16 14.47 -5.65
N ALA A 311 3.03 13.42 -4.82
CA ALA A 311 2.00 13.36 -3.79
C ALA A 311 2.14 14.50 -2.78
N ALA A 312 3.36 14.77 -2.30
CA ALA A 312 3.64 15.90 -1.42
C ALA A 312 3.27 17.24 -2.06
N TYR A 313 3.46 17.39 -3.37
CA TYR A 313 3.05 18.58 -4.11
C TYR A 313 1.53 18.75 -4.14
N LEU A 314 0.79 17.72 -4.57
CA LEU A 314 -0.66 17.79 -4.68
C LEU A 314 -1.35 18.01 -3.31
N LEU A 315 -0.82 17.41 -2.24
CA LEU A 315 -1.36 17.60 -0.88
C LEU A 315 -0.85 18.89 -0.21
N GLY A 316 0.33 19.35 -0.62
CA GLY A 316 1.11 20.36 0.07
C GLY A 316 0.93 21.77 -0.47
N ALA A 317 0.90 21.91 -1.79
CA ALA A 317 1.09 23.19 -2.48
C ALA A 317 0.07 24.26 -2.08
N MET A 318 0.55 25.49 -2.01
CA MET A 318 -0.25 26.66 -1.64
C MET A 318 -0.50 27.57 -2.84
N ASN A 319 -1.61 28.29 -2.80
CA ASN A 319 -1.95 29.41 -3.65
C ASN A 319 -2.42 30.56 -2.74
N GLY A 320 -1.50 31.48 -2.44
CA GLY A 320 -1.68 32.44 -1.34
C GLY A 320 -1.81 31.72 0.00
N SER A 321 -2.85 32.06 0.77
CA SER A 321 -3.14 31.45 2.08
C SER A 321 -3.92 30.14 2.02
N LYS A 322 -4.31 29.68 0.82
CA LYS A 322 -5.13 28.46 0.63
C LYS A 322 -4.31 27.34 0.01
N LYS A 323 -4.69 26.09 0.27
CA LYS A 323 -4.20 24.93 -0.48
C LYS A 323 -4.56 25.11 -1.95
N ARG A 324 -3.60 24.89 -2.84
CA ARG A 324 -3.78 24.99 -4.30
C ARG A 324 -4.82 23.99 -4.81
N TYR A 325 -4.80 22.78 -4.25
CA TYR A 325 -5.70 21.69 -4.61
C TYR A 325 -6.66 21.36 -3.45
N ALA A 326 -7.26 22.41 -2.87
CA ALA A 326 -8.23 22.24 -1.77
C ALA A 326 -9.39 21.32 -2.21
N GLY A 327 -9.79 20.39 -1.32
CA GLY A 327 -10.82 19.39 -1.59
C GLY A 327 -10.30 18.11 -2.27
N LEU A 328 -9.04 18.06 -2.73
CA LEU A 328 -8.50 16.88 -3.42
C LEU A 328 -8.58 15.60 -2.56
N THR A 329 -8.33 15.72 -1.25
CA THR A 329 -8.41 14.60 -0.30
C THR A 329 -9.83 14.11 -0.04
N ASP A 330 -10.83 14.94 -0.32
CA ASP A 330 -12.24 14.65 -0.07
C ASP A 330 -12.94 14.06 -1.31
N ALA A 331 -12.31 14.20 -2.48
CA ALA A 331 -12.83 13.77 -3.77
C ALA A 331 -13.22 12.29 -3.76
N LYS A 332 -14.44 11.99 -4.18
CA LYS A 332 -15.02 10.63 -4.08
C LYS A 332 -14.71 9.75 -5.28
N ASN A 333 -14.27 10.34 -6.38
CA ASN A 333 -13.95 9.65 -7.61
C ASN A 333 -12.87 10.38 -8.40
N TYR A 334 -12.28 9.68 -9.37
CA TYR A 334 -11.19 10.21 -10.17
C TYR A 334 -11.57 11.45 -10.97
N LYS A 335 -12.82 11.58 -11.45
CA LYS A 335 -13.26 12.73 -12.25
C LYS A 335 -13.24 14.02 -11.42
N GLU A 336 -13.74 13.95 -10.19
CA GLU A 336 -13.70 15.06 -9.24
C GLU A 336 -12.26 15.45 -8.89
N ALA A 337 -11.41 14.46 -8.57
CA ALA A 337 -10.00 14.70 -8.25
C ALA A 337 -9.23 15.35 -9.41
N ILE A 338 -9.43 14.86 -10.64
CA ILE A 338 -8.82 15.42 -11.85
C ILE A 338 -9.30 16.84 -12.10
N HIS A 339 -10.59 17.11 -11.91
CA HIS A 339 -11.15 18.45 -12.05
C HIS A 339 -10.54 19.44 -11.05
N ILE A 340 -10.35 19.03 -9.79
CA ILE A 340 -9.67 19.83 -8.76
C ILE A 340 -8.21 20.09 -9.17
N ILE A 341 -7.49 19.06 -9.64
CA ILE A 341 -6.10 19.17 -10.07
C ILE A 341 -5.97 20.13 -11.27
N LYS A 342 -6.84 20.01 -12.28
CA LYS A 342 -6.84 20.90 -13.44
C LYS A 342 -7.16 22.33 -13.05
N SER A 343 -8.19 22.53 -12.22
CA SER A 343 -8.62 23.84 -11.73
C SER A 343 -7.57 24.51 -10.84
N GLY A 344 -6.78 23.73 -10.11
CA GLY A 344 -5.60 24.19 -9.36
C GLY A 344 -4.40 24.59 -10.23
N GLY A 345 -4.53 24.47 -11.55
CA GLY A 345 -3.53 24.91 -12.53
C GLY A 345 -2.38 23.92 -12.71
N TYR A 346 -2.60 22.62 -12.53
CA TYR A 346 -1.57 21.60 -12.76
C TYR A 346 -1.10 21.55 -14.22
N ALA A 347 -2.05 21.68 -15.17
CA ALA A 347 -1.77 21.67 -16.60
C ALA A 347 -2.53 22.80 -17.31
N THR A 348 -1.93 23.36 -18.36
CA THR A 348 -2.57 24.35 -19.25
C THR A 348 -3.44 23.67 -20.31
N ASP A 349 -3.05 22.47 -20.77
CA ASP A 349 -3.74 21.68 -21.81
C ASP A 349 -5.25 21.52 -21.53
N VAL A 350 -6.09 22.04 -22.42
CA VAL A 350 -7.55 21.99 -22.30
C VAL A 350 -8.11 20.56 -22.37
N LYS A 351 -7.37 19.61 -22.95
CA LYS A 351 -7.76 18.19 -23.02
C LYS A 351 -7.24 17.37 -21.85
N TYR A 352 -6.54 17.98 -20.89
CA TYR A 352 -5.90 17.27 -19.79
C TYR A 352 -6.84 16.30 -19.05
N GLU A 353 -8.02 16.79 -18.64
CA GLU A 353 -8.97 15.96 -17.89
C GLU A 353 -9.40 14.73 -18.70
N SER A 354 -9.76 14.93 -19.98
CA SER A 354 -10.17 13.84 -20.87
C SER A 354 -9.04 12.83 -21.13
N LYS A 355 -7.79 13.28 -21.21
CA LYS A 355 -6.62 12.40 -21.39
C LYS A 355 -6.39 11.52 -20.16
N ILE A 356 -6.45 12.09 -18.95
CA ILE A 356 -6.30 11.35 -17.71
C ILE A 356 -7.46 10.34 -17.54
N CYS A 357 -8.71 10.78 -17.74
CA CYS A 357 -9.88 9.88 -17.70
C CYS A 357 -9.74 8.71 -18.69
N SER A 358 -9.30 8.98 -19.92
CA SER A 358 -9.11 7.94 -20.93
C SER A 358 -8.06 6.90 -20.51
N ILE A 359 -6.98 7.31 -19.84
CA ILE A 359 -5.96 6.38 -19.33
C ILE A 359 -6.53 5.55 -18.17
N ILE A 360 -7.24 6.18 -17.23
CA ILE A 360 -7.89 5.49 -16.11
C ILE A 360 -8.85 4.43 -16.63
N GLU A 361 -9.73 4.79 -17.57
CA GLU A 361 -10.74 3.89 -18.13
C GLU A 361 -10.10 2.76 -18.97
N ARG A 362 -9.07 3.07 -19.77
CA ARG A 362 -8.33 2.09 -20.58
C ARG A 362 -7.75 0.95 -19.76
N TYR A 363 -7.25 1.25 -18.56
CA TYR A 363 -6.63 0.26 -17.66
C TYR A 363 -7.52 -0.14 -16.47
N GLY A 364 -8.71 0.46 -16.35
CA GLY A 364 -9.62 0.32 -15.21
C GLY A 364 -8.96 0.69 -13.89
N LEU A 365 -8.18 1.78 -13.84
CA LEU A 365 -7.34 2.10 -12.69
C LEU A 365 -8.14 2.49 -11.44
N ASP A 366 -9.35 2.99 -11.62
CA ASP A 366 -10.30 3.39 -10.58
C ASP A 366 -10.68 2.25 -9.64
N LYS A 367 -10.66 1.00 -10.11
CA LYS A 367 -10.90 -0.19 -9.26
C LYS A 367 -9.88 -0.32 -8.11
N TYR A 368 -8.75 0.37 -8.22
CA TYR A 368 -7.65 0.32 -7.25
C TYR A 368 -7.60 1.55 -6.34
N ASP A 369 -8.60 2.42 -6.44
CA ASP A 369 -8.79 3.52 -5.51
C ASP A 369 -9.32 2.98 -4.18
N GLY A 370 -8.71 3.39 -3.07
CA GLY A 370 -9.05 2.90 -1.73
C GLY A 370 -8.39 1.57 -1.32
N GLN A 371 -7.57 0.96 -2.17
CA GLN A 371 -6.76 -0.22 -1.81
C GLN A 371 -5.39 0.24 -1.27
N THR A 372 -5.14 0.07 0.03
CA THR A 372 -3.79 0.24 0.61
C THR A 372 -3.02 -1.07 0.52
N SER A 373 -1.72 -0.99 0.22
CA SER A 373 -0.83 -2.10 -0.11
C SER A 373 -0.70 -3.14 1.03
N GLY A 374 -1.46 -4.23 0.92
CA GLY A 374 -1.27 -5.47 1.66
C GLY A 374 -1.38 -6.65 0.70
N SER A 375 -0.40 -7.56 0.72
CA SER A 375 -0.41 -8.76 -0.12
C SER A 375 -1.59 -9.67 0.24
N GLY A 376 -2.67 -9.51 -0.50
CA GLY A 376 -3.70 -10.51 -0.73
C GLY A 376 -4.03 -10.45 -2.21
N THR A 377 -4.02 -11.60 -2.86
CA THR A 377 -4.63 -11.83 -4.18
C THR A 377 -5.79 -10.88 -4.46
N ALA A 378 -5.77 -10.25 -5.64
CA ALA A 378 -6.79 -9.33 -6.14
C ALA A 378 -8.18 -9.58 -5.52
N PRO A 379 -8.78 -8.61 -4.81
CA PRO A 379 -10.20 -8.70 -4.49
C PRO A 379 -10.94 -8.73 -5.82
N ALA A 380 -11.80 -9.73 -5.97
CA ALA A 380 -12.62 -9.93 -7.14
C ALA A 380 -13.26 -8.59 -7.56
N ALA A 381 -12.85 -8.07 -8.72
CA ALA A 381 -13.81 -7.42 -9.60
C ALA A 381 -15.03 -8.33 -9.61
N LYS A 382 -16.27 -7.79 -9.56
CA LYS A 382 -17.47 -8.58 -9.86
C LYS A 382 -17.12 -9.40 -11.10
N THR A 383 -16.86 -10.68 -10.87
CA THR A 383 -16.23 -11.52 -11.88
C THR A 383 -17.41 -11.90 -12.72
N VAL A 384 -17.71 -11.03 -13.68
CA VAL A 384 -18.63 -11.37 -14.75
C VAL A 384 -18.14 -12.69 -15.29
N THR A 385 -18.91 -13.73 -14.98
CA THR A 385 -18.57 -15.08 -15.36
C THR A 385 -19.37 -15.37 -16.60
N TYR A 386 -18.67 -15.39 -17.73
CA TYR A 386 -19.24 -15.77 -19.01
C TYR A 386 -19.34 -17.29 -19.05
N THR A 387 -20.55 -17.82 -18.86
CA THR A 387 -20.82 -19.24 -19.04
C THR A 387 -21.27 -19.50 -20.48
N VAL A 388 -20.69 -20.52 -21.11
CA VAL A 388 -21.10 -20.96 -22.46
C VAL A 388 -22.03 -22.15 -22.29
N GLN A 389 -23.21 -22.11 -22.92
CA GLN A 389 -24.18 -23.21 -22.86
C GLN A 389 -24.45 -23.76 -24.26
N ALA A 390 -24.34 -25.08 -24.43
CA ALA A 390 -24.69 -25.82 -25.64
C ALA A 390 -26.09 -26.47 -25.50
N GLY A 391 -27.11 -25.63 -25.34
CA GLY A 391 -28.52 -26.04 -25.25
C GLY A 391 -29.06 -26.34 -23.85
N ALA A 392 -30.39 -26.37 -23.76
CA ALA A 392 -31.17 -26.72 -22.56
C ALA A 392 -32.22 -27.78 -22.95
N PHE A 393 -32.27 -28.90 -22.23
CA PHE A 393 -33.11 -30.04 -22.59
C PHE A 393 -34.07 -30.40 -21.45
N SER A 394 -35.34 -30.68 -21.76
CA SER A 394 -36.31 -31.17 -20.76
C SER A 394 -36.02 -32.61 -20.32
N GLU A 395 -35.39 -33.40 -21.19
CA GLU A 395 -35.03 -34.79 -20.93
C GLU A 395 -33.51 -34.98 -20.76
N LYS A 396 -33.12 -35.69 -19.69
CA LYS A 396 -31.72 -35.97 -19.36
C LYS A 396 -30.99 -36.71 -20.48
N LYS A 397 -31.68 -37.62 -21.18
CA LYS A 397 -31.13 -38.41 -22.29
C LYS A 397 -30.64 -37.52 -23.44
N ASN A 398 -31.38 -36.45 -23.74
CA ASN A 398 -31.03 -35.50 -24.80
C ASN A 398 -29.82 -34.65 -24.41
N ALA A 399 -29.74 -34.21 -23.14
CA ALA A 399 -28.55 -33.53 -22.61
C ALA A 399 -27.31 -34.44 -22.61
N GLN A 400 -27.46 -35.74 -22.31
CA GLN A 400 -26.36 -36.71 -22.39
C GLN A 400 -25.86 -36.93 -23.83
N ALA A 401 -26.76 -36.94 -24.81
CA ALA A 401 -26.38 -37.02 -26.22
C ALA A 401 -25.59 -35.78 -26.65
N MET A 402 -26.05 -34.58 -26.26
CA MET A 402 -25.36 -33.33 -26.54
C MET A 402 -23.99 -33.26 -25.83
N LEU A 403 -23.91 -33.67 -24.57
CA LEU A 403 -22.64 -33.78 -23.82
C LEU A 403 -21.61 -34.64 -24.57
N LYS A 404 -22.02 -35.83 -25.06
CA LYS A 404 -21.14 -36.70 -25.84
C LYS A 404 -20.70 -36.04 -27.15
N LYS A 405 -21.60 -35.32 -27.83
CA LYS A 405 -21.29 -34.58 -29.06
C LYS A 405 -20.25 -33.49 -28.81
N VAL A 406 -20.43 -32.68 -27.77
CA VAL A 406 -19.51 -31.58 -27.42
C VAL A 406 -18.14 -32.12 -26.96
N LYS A 407 -18.09 -33.19 -26.15
CA LYS A 407 -16.82 -33.80 -25.75
C LYS A 407 -16.01 -34.35 -26.93
N LYS A 408 -16.66 -34.85 -27.99
CA LYS A 408 -15.98 -35.28 -29.23
C LYS A 408 -15.29 -34.13 -29.98
N LEU A 409 -15.69 -32.88 -29.74
CA LEU A 409 -15.03 -31.69 -30.29
C LEU A 409 -13.81 -31.24 -29.45
N GLY A 410 -13.44 -32.00 -28.42
CA GLY A 410 -12.39 -31.62 -27.48
C GLY A 410 -12.77 -30.45 -26.57
N ILE A 411 -14.07 -30.16 -26.43
CA ILE A 411 -14.58 -29.12 -25.55
C ILE A 411 -15.03 -29.76 -24.25
N ASP A 412 -14.42 -29.35 -23.15
CA ASP A 412 -14.84 -29.81 -21.83
C ASP A 412 -16.22 -29.23 -21.48
N CYS A 413 -17.08 -30.10 -20.96
CA CYS A 413 -18.47 -29.77 -20.67
C CYS A 413 -19.08 -30.75 -19.67
N PHE A 414 -20.14 -30.30 -18.99
CA PHE A 414 -20.90 -31.08 -18.03
C PHE A 414 -22.39 -30.70 -18.07
N ILE A 415 -23.24 -31.58 -17.54
CA ILE A 415 -24.67 -31.32 -17.41
C ILE A 415 -24.94 -30.67 -16.06
N LYS A 416 -25.60 -29.51 -16.07
CA LYS A 416 -26.10 -28.82 -14.88
C LYS A 416 -27.62 -28.84 -14.90
N GLN A 417 -28.25 -29.30 -13.82
CA GLN A 417 -29.70 -29.21 -13.68
C GLN A 417 -30.10 -27.80 -13.20
N SER A 418 -31.05 -27.17 -13.88
CA SER A 418 -31.61 -25.87 -13.51
C SER A 418 -33.11 -25.90 -13.77
N ASP A 419 -33.91 -25.74 -12.72
CA ASP A 419 -35.36 -25.89 -12.74
C ASP A 419 -35.80 -27.22 -13.40
N ARG A 420 -36.56 -27.13 -14.50
CA ARG A 420 -37.07 -28.24 -15.30
C ARG A 420 -36.17 -28.65 -16.47
N PHE A 421 -34.95 -28.11 -16.57
CA PHE A 421 -34.05 -28.35 -17.69
C PHE A 421 -32.68 -28.91 -17.27
N TYR A 422 -32.09 -29.67 -18.18
CA TYR A 422 -30.71 -30.14 -18.15
C TYR A 422 -29.89 -29.30 -19.12
N LEU A 423 -29.03 -28.44 -18.59
CA LEU A 423 -28.18 -27.50 -19.33
C LEU A 423 -26.84 -28.17 -19.62
N VAL A 424 -26.36 -28.13 -20.86
CA VAL A 424 -25.00 -28.58 -21.19
C VAL A 424 -24.07 -27.36 -21.14
N GLN A 425 -23.30 -27.21 -20.07
CA GLN A 425 -22.40 -26.08 -19.88
C GLN A 425 -21.00 -26.43 -20.38
N CYS A 426 -20.44 -25.57 -21.23
CA CYS A 426 -19.17 -25.73 -21.94
C CYS A 426 -18.11 -24.75 -21.44
N GLY A 427 -18.01 -24.64 -20.11
CA GLY A 427 -17.04 -23.76 -19.44
C GLY A 427 -17.67 -22.52 -18.80
N ALA A 428 -16.86 -21.90 -17.95
CA ALA A 428 -17.13 -20.65 -17.27
C ALA A 428 -15.84 -19.83 -17.34
N PHE A 429 -15.93 -18.62 -17.88
CA PHE A 429 -14.76 -17.81 -18.21
C PHE A 429 -14.87 -16.45 -17.54
N SER A 430 -13.76 -15.99 -16.96
CA SER A 430 -13.61 -14.62 -16.46
C SER A 430 -13.24 -13.62 -17.55
N VAL A 431 -13.07 -14.08 -18.80
CA VAL A 431 -12.68 -13.29 -19.98
C VAL A 431 -13.61 -13.65 -21.13
N LYS A 432 -14.34 -12.66 -21.68
CA LYS A 432 -15.36 -12.86 -22.70
C LYS A 432 -14.79 -13.49 -23.97
N GLU A 433 -13.58 -13.10 -24.38
CA GLU A 433 -12.92 -13.64 -25.57
C GLU A 433 -12.66 -15.15 -25.48
N ASN A 434 -12.49 -15.69 -24.27
CA ASN A 434 -12.36 -17.14 -24.09
C ASN A 434 -13.71 -17.86 -24.23
N ALA A 435 -14.78 -17.25 -23.73
CA ALA A 435 -16.15 -17.72 -23.97
C ALA A 435 -16.50 -17.64 -25.47
N ASP A 436 -16.13 -16.55 -26.15
CA ASP A 436 -16.35 -16.35 -27.59
C ASP A 436 -15.62 -17.41 -28.43
N LYS A 437 -14.41 -17.82 -28.03
CA LYS A 437 -13.68 -18.92 -28.70
C LYS A 437 -14.39 -20.26 -28.59
N ILE A 438 -14.95 -20.58 -27.42
CA ILE A 438 -15.72 -21.82 -27.25
C ILE A 438 -17.06 -21.74 -27.99
N MET A 439 -17.74 -20.60 -27.90
CA MET A 439 -18.97 -20.35 -28.65
C MET A 439 -18.75 -20.50 -30.16
N LYS A 440 -17.68 -19.92 -30.71
CA LYS A 440 -17.32 -20.06 -32.12
C LYS A 440 -17.09 -21.52 -32.52
N LYS A 441 -16.37 -22.31 -31.71
CA LYS A 441 -16.17 -23.75 -31.98
C LYS A 441 -17.49 -24.54 -31.97
N LEU A 442 -18.43 -24.20 -31.09
CA LEU A 442 -19.75 -24.82 -31.05
C LEU A 442 -20.59 -24.42 -32.29
N GLN A 443 -20.55 -23.15 -32.67
CA GLN A 443 -21.24 -22.63 -33.86
C GLN A 443 -20.69 -23.24 -35.16
N ASP A 444 -19.37 -23.36 -35.29
CA ASP A 444 -18.70 -24.01 -36.44
C ASP A 444 -19.13 -25.50 -36.57
N ALA A 445 -19.42 -26.15 -35.45
CA ALA A 445 -19.96 -27.52 -35.40
C ALA A 445 -21.50 -27.58 -35.54
N ARG A 446 -22.15 -26.47 -35.86
CA ARG A 446 -23.61 -26.30 -35.96
C ARG A 446 -24.35 -26.73 -34.69
N ILE A 447 -23.80 -26.37 -33.53
CA ILE A 447 -24.42 -26.57 -32.22
C ILE A 447 -24.96 -25.22 -31.74
N ASP A 448 -26.26 -25.19 -31.45
CA ASP A 448 -26.91 -24.02 -30.87
C ASP A 448 -26.31 -23.71 -29.49
N SER A 449 -25.83 -22.47 -29.31
CA SER A 449 -25.10 -22.07 -28.12
C SER A 449 -25.17 -20.57 -27.87
N PHE A 450 -25.07 -20.18 -26.60
CA PHE A 450 -25.05 -18.78 -26.19
C PHE A 450 -24.14 -18.56 -24.97
N ILE A 451 -23.72 -17.31 -24.81
CA ILE A 451 -22.96 -16.84 -23.64
C ILE A 451 -23.91 -16.15 -22.68
N LYS A 452 -23.86 -16.53 -21.41
CA LYS A 452 -24.56 -15.84 -20.32
C LYS A 452 -23.54 -15.22 -19.37
N GLU A 453 -23.68 -13.92 -19.14
CA GLU A 453 -22.97 -13.17 -18.11
C GLU A 453 -23.70 -13.34 -16.77
N ILE A 454 -22.95 -13.77 -15.75
CA ILE A 454 -23.45 -14.07 -14.39
C ILE A 454 -22.61 -13.31 -13.37
#